data_AF-A0A952E6Y3-F1
#
_entry.id   AF-A0A952E6Y3-F1
#
_cell.length_a   1.000
_cell.length_b   1.000
_cell.length_c   1.000
_cell.angle_alpha   90.00
_cell.angle_beta   90.00
_cell.angle_gamma   90.00
#
_symmetry.space_group_name_H-M   'P 1'
#
loop_
_entity.id
_entity.type
_entity.pdbx_description
1 polymer ?
#
loop_
_entity_poly.entity_id
_entity_poly.type
_entity_poly.pdbx_seq_one_letter_code
_entity_poly.pdbx_strand_id
1 'polypeptide(L)'
;MAEEHFLNKYVKGEQKFVSEPWYNSDGDCIVYQTADEAVVADRIDEILTIYRSAVTDEAIGFKIKGVQGILNKFGYDGLAVNSEQEGTTVKSISIIALLLAAYEEGPLSIKRRSAYANALTPREFNSAIPVNEIMQSC
;
A
#
# COMPACT_ATOMS: atom_id res chain seq x y z
N MET A 1 -35.82 -16.46 -25.69
CA MET A 1 -35.47 -15.21 -25.00
C MET A 1 -34.55 -15.60 -23.86
N ALA A 2 -33.27 -15.23 -23.92
CA ALA A 2 -32.32 -15.52 -22.86
C ALA A 2 -32.49 -14.49 -21.74
N GLU A 3 -32.63 -14.94 -20.49
CA GLU A 3 -32.72 -14.05 -19.33
C GLU A 3 -31.40 -13.29 -19.15
N GLU A 4 -31.46 -11.96 -19.18
CA GLU A 4 -30.33 -11.12 -18.80
C GLU A 4 -30.10 -11.25 -17.29
N HIS A 5 -29.02 -11.94 -16.91
CA HIS A 5 -28.60 -12.11 -15.53
C HIS A 5 -28.30 -10.74 -14.89
N PHE A 6 -28.94 -10.44 -13.76
CA PHE A 6 -28.85 -9.15 -13.03
C PHE A 6 -27.41 -8.70 -12.72
N LEU A 7 -26.47 -9.65 -12.63
CA LEU A 7 -25.05 -9.41 -12.37
C LEU A 7 -24.35 -8.65 -13.50
N ASN A 8 -24.82 -8.76 -14.74
CA ASN A 8 -24.22 -8.08 -15.89
C ASN A 8 -24.32 -6.55 -15.81
N LYS A 9 -25.24 -6.02 -14.98
CA LYS A 9 -25.36 -4.58 -14.71
C LYS A 9 -24.33 -4.06 -13.71
N TYR A 10 -23.71 -4.95 -12.93
CA TYR A 10 -22.82 -4.59 -11.82
C TYR A 10 -21.39 -5.10 -11.98
N VAL A 11 -21.16 -6.09 -12.85
CA VAL A 11 -19.83 -6.69 -13.06
C VAL A 11 -19.33 -6.36 -14.46
N LYS A 12 -18.42 -5.38 -14.55
CA LYS A 12 -17.71 -5.03 -15.78
C LYS A 12 -16.49 -5.94 -15.96
N GLY A 13 -16.68 -7.14 -16.52
CA GLY A 13 -15.59 -8.03 -16.96
C GLY A 13 -14.54 -8.36 -15.89
N GLU A 14 -13.47 -9.05 -16.28
CA GLU A 14 -12.28 -9.21 -15.44
C GLU A 14 -11.51 -7.88 -15.44
N GLN A 15 -11.40 -7.25 -14.27
CA GLN A 15 -10.47 -6.13 -14.10
C GLN A 15 -9.06 -6.64 -14.32
N LYS A 16 -8.34 -6.04 -15.27
CA LYS A 16 -6.92 -6.33 -15.45
C LYS A 16 -6.19 -5.92 -14.19
N PHE A 17 -5.40 -6.82 -13.63
CA PHE A 17 -4.48 -6.51 -12.56
C PHE A 17 -3.51 -5.40 -12.96
N VAL A 18 -3.34 -4.44 -12.07
CA VAL A 18 -2.38 -3.36 -12.20
C VAL A 18 -1.50 -3.40 -10.96
N SER A 19 -0.19 -3.55 -11.19
CA SER A 19 0.83 -3.56 -10.12
C SER A 19 1.12 -2.13 -9.64
N GLU A 20 0.09 -1.45 -9.17
CA GLU A 20 0.17 -0.10 -8.62
C GLU A 20 -0.38 -0.08 -7.19
N PRO A 21 0.29 0.66 -6.29
CA PRO A 21 -0.22 0.82 -4.94
C PRO A 21 -1.48 1.69 -4.99
N TRP A 22 -2.44 1.39 -4.13
CA TRP A 22 -3.66 2.19 -4.03
C TRP A 22 -4.05 2.36 -2.57
N TYR A 23 -4.69 3.50 -2.30
CA TYR A 23 -5.20 3.83 -0.97
C TYR A 23 -6.66 3.38 -0.83
N ASN A 24 -6.94 2.65 0.24
CA ASN A 24 -8.28 2.29 0.68
C ASN A 24 -8.68 3.18 1.86
N SER A 25 -9.63 4.07 1.63
CA SER A 25 -10.18 4.99 2.63
C SER A 25 -10.95 4.28 3.74
N ASP A 26 -11.76 3.27 3.42
CA ASP A 26 -12.59 2.53 4.39
C ASP A 26 -11.74 1.82 5.46
N GLY A 27 -10.54 1.39 5.08
CA GLY A 27 -9.60 0.67 5.94
C GLY A 27 -8.42 1.51 6.45
N ASP A 28 -8.35 2.79 6.09
CA ASP A 28 -7.18 3.67 6.19
C ASP A 28 -5.86 2.91 5.90
N CYS A 29 -5.77 2.35 4.69
CA CYS A 29 -4.64 1.51 4.35
C CYS A 29 -4.19 1.62 2.89
N ILE A 30 -2.88 1.50 2.67
CA ILE A 30 -2.30 1.30 1.35
C ILE A 30 -2.14 -0.19 1.09
N VAL A 31 -2.53 -0.62 -0.10
CA VAL A 31 -2.36 -1.99 -0.60
C VAL A 31 -1.50 -1.95 -1.85
N TYR A 32 -0.50 -2.83 -1.89
CA TYR A 32 0.35 -3.01 -3.07
C TYR A 32 0.61 -4.48 -3.30
N GLN A 33 0.53 -4.91 -4.56
CA GLN A 33 0.88 -6.25 -5.01
C GLN A 33 1.59 -6.15 -6.35
N THR A 34 2.56 -7.03 -6.58
CA THR A 34 3.35 -7.11 -7.81
C THR A 34 2.83 -8.16 -8.78
N ALA A 35 1.99 -9.09 -8.32
CA ALA A 35 1.43 -10.16 -9.12
C ALA A 35 -0.02 -10.46 -8.73
N ASP A 36 -0.82 -10.88 -9.71
CA ASP A 36 -2.20 -11.36 -9.52
C ASP A 36 -2.18 -12.87 -9.28
N GLU A 37 -1.94 -13.27 -8.05
CA GLU A 37 -1.89 -14.66 -7.66
C GLU A 37 -2.44 -14.89 -6.26
N ALA A 38 -2.66 -16.15 -5.90
CA ALA A 38 -3.10 -16.51 -4.56
C ALA A 38 -2.06 -16.10 -3.52
N VAL A 39 -2.49 -15.39 -2.48
CA VAL A 39 -1.60 -14.85 -1.44
C VAL A 39 -1.85 -15.45 -0.06
N VAL A 40 -0.77 -15.62 0.69
CA VAL A 40 -0.79 -15.80 2.15
C VAL A 40 -0.47 -14.45 2.78
N ALA A 41 -1.38 -13.95 3.63
CA ALA A 41 -1.19 -12.69 4.35
C ALA A 41 -0.51 -12.94 5.71
N ASP A 42 0.76 -12.54 5.83
CA ASP A 42 1.53 -12.63 7.07
C ASP A 42 1.47 -11.29 7.81
N ARG A 43 0.69 -11.25 8.90
CA ARG A 43 0.57 -10.05 9.74
C ARG A 43 1.80 -9.92 10.61
N ILE A 44 2.61 -8.91 10.33
CA ILE A 44 3.87 -8.64 11.02
C ILE A 44 3.61 -7.94 12.35
N ASP A 45 2.76 -6.93 12.31
CA ASP A 45 2.30 -6.16 13.46
C ASP A 45 0.94 -5.50 13.18
N GLU A 46 0.58 -4.47 13.94
CA GLU A 46 -0.67 -3.73 13.79
C GLU A 46 -0.73 -2.88 12.51
N ILE A 47 0.44 -2.53 11.95
CA ILE A 47 0.59 -1.60 10.82
C ILE A 47 0.85 -2.37 9.53
N LEU A 48 1.82 -3.29 9.53
CA LEU A 48 2.31 -3.97 8.33
C LEU A 48 1.79 -5.42 8.23
N THR A 49 1.28 -5.75 7.04
CA THR A 49 1.04 -7.12 6.59
C THR A 49 1.81 -7.35 5.30
N ILE A 50 2.53 -8.47 5.20
CA ILE A 50 3.21 -8.88 3.96
C ILE A 50 2.32 -9.86 3.21
N TYR A 51 2.19 -9.67 1.90
CA TYR A 51 1.58 -10.65 1.02
C TYR A 51 2.67 -11.52 0.42
N ARG A 52 2.56 -12.83 0.64
CA ARG A 52 3.46 -13.83 0.08
C ARG A 52 2.75 -14.65 -0.97
N SER A 53 3.46 -15.04 -2.01
CA SER A 53 2.98 -16.02 -2.97
C SER A 53 2.60 -17.31 -2.25
N ALA A 54 1.38 -17.81 -2.45
CA ALA A 54 1.01 -19.14 -1.97
C ALA A 54 1.78 -20.26 -2.70
N VAL A 55 2.42 -19.95 -3.83
CA VAL A 55 3.16 -20.90 -4.65
C VAL A 55 4.65 -20.88 -4.34
N THR A 56 5.26 -19.69 -4.28
CA THR A 56 6.72 -19.55 -4.09
C THR A 56 7.15 -19.15 -2.69
N ASP A 57 6.21 -18.75 -1.81
CA ASP A 57 6.47 -18.14 -0.49
C ASP A 57 7.26 -16.81 -0.54
N GLU A 58 7.50 -16.27 -1.74
CA GLU A 58 8.17 -14.98 -1.93
C GLU A 58 7.24 -13.81 -1.60
N ALA A 59 7.80 -12.71 -1.09
CA ALA A 59 7.02 -11.51 -0.84
C ALA A 59 6.65 -10.83 -2.16
N ILE A 60 5.35 -10.70 -2.43
CA ILE A 60 4.80 -10.13 -3.67
C ILE A 60 3.96 -8.87 -3.39
N GLY A 61 4.03 -8.31 -2.19
CA GLY A 61 3.26 -7.14 -1.83
C GLY A 61 3.16 -6.91 -0.34
N PHE A 62 2.40 -5.88 0.03
CA PHE A 62 2.13 -5.55 1.41
C PHE A 62 0.82 -4.76 1.57
N LYS A 63 0.42 -4.62 2.84
CA LYS A 63 -0.58 -3.67 3.29
C LYS A 63 -0.05 -2.87 4.49
N ILE A 64 -0.19 -1.55 4.43
CA ILE A 64 0.15 -0.60 5.50
C ILE A 64 -1.15 0.02 6.00
N LYS A 65 -1.46 -0.13 7.29
CA LYS A 65 -2.62 0.49 7.94
C LYS A 65 -2.26 1.78 8.68
N GLY A 66 -3.26 2.59 9.00
CA GLY A 66 -3.09 3.78 9.84
C GLY A 66 -2.34 4.88 9.11
N VAL A 67 -2.50 4.97 7.78
CA VAL A 67 -1.74 5.88 6.93
C VAL A 67 -1.99 7.32 7.36
N GLN A 68 -3.24 7.72 7.58
CA GLN A 68 -3.55 9.06 8.09
C GLN A 68 -2.90 9.34 9.45
N GLY A 69 -2.85 8.35 10.34
CA GLY A 69 -2.18 8.47 11.63
C GLY A 69 -0.69 8.75 11.50
N ILE A 70 -0.01 8.00 10.61
CA ILE A 70 1.41 8.20 10.29
C ILE A 70 1.62 9.59 9.69
N LEU A 71 0.79 10.00 8.74
CA LEU A 71 0.87 11.32 8.08
C LEU A 71 0.70 12.47 9.08
N ASN A 72 -0.27 12.38 9.99
CA ASN A 72 -0.52 13.40 10.99
C ASN A 72 0.65 13.56 11.98
N LYS A 73 1.37 12.47 12.27
CA LYS A 73 2.48 12.48 13.22
C LYS A 73 3.78 13.01 12.62
N PHE A 74 4.13 12.58 11.41
CA PHE A 74 5.39 12.95 10.77
C PHE A 74 5.27 14.19 9.87
N GLY A 75 4.04 14.59 9.53
CA GLY A 75 3.76 15.65 8.57
C GLY A 75 4.03 15.19 7.14
N TYR A 76 3.34 15.82 6.18
CA TYR A 76 3.56 15.57 4.76
C TYR A 76 5.00 15.93 4.34
N ASP A 77 5.54 17.02 4.88
CA ASP A 77 6.91 17.49 4.60
C ASP A 77 7.99 16.51 5.08
N GLY A 78 7.74 15.80 6.20
CA GLY A 78 8.67 14.82 6.76
C GLY A 78 8.74 13.50 5.98
N LEU A 79 7.71 13.20 5.17
CA LEU A 79 7.60 11.98 4.36
C LEU A 79 7.83 12.23 2.87
N ALA A 80 7.97 13.49 2.47
CA ALA A 80 8.19 13.95 1.11
C ALA A 80 9.66 13.78 0.68
N VAL A 81 10.24 12.59 0.80
CA VAL A 81 11.66 12.37 0.43
C VAL A 81 11.86 12.24 -1.09
N ASN A 82 10.78 12.20 -1.89
CA ASN A 82 10.82 12.23 -3.37
C ASN A 82 9.50 12.76 -3.98
N SER A 83 8.90 13.82 -3.41
CA SER A 83 7.68 14.39 -4.01
C SER A 83 8.04 15.41 -5.10
N GLU A 84 7.38 15.34 -6.24
CA GLU A 84 7.28 16.50 -7.12
C GLU A 84 6.53 17.61 -6.36
N GLN A 85 7.25 18.65 -5.93
CA GLN A 85 6.65 19.83 -5.32
C GLN A 85 6.32 20.85 -6.39
N GLU A 86 5.15 21.47 -6.28
CA GLU A 86 4.85 22.74 -6.94
C GLU A 86 4.62 23.78 -5.84
N GLY A 87 5.65 24.58 -5.57
CA GLY A 87 5.65 25.52 -4.45
C GLY A 87 5.64 24.80 -3.08
N THR A 88 4.64 25.08 -2.25
CA THR A 88 4.51 24.56 -0.87
C THR A 88 3.60 23.32 -0.76
N THR A 89 3.16 22.74 -1.89
CA THR A 89 2.14 21.69 -1.88
C THR A 89 2.75 20.34 -2.22
N VAL A 90 2.58 19.36 -1.32
CA VAL A 90 3.00 17.97 -1.53
C VAL A 90 2.02 17.29 -2.50
N LYS A 91 2.49 16.84 -3.67
CA LYS A 91 1.64 16.18 -4.67
C LYS A 91 1.52 14.67 -4.46
N SER A 92 2.58 14.03 -3.99
CA SER A 92 2.63 12.58 -3.80
C SER A 92 3.49 12.19 -2.60
N ILE A 93 3.20 11.03 -2.03
CA ILE A 93 3.90 10.49 -0.85
C ILE A 93 4.65 9.22 -1.25
N SER A 94 5.93 9.16 -0.89
CA SER A 94 6.74 7.97 -1.11
C SER A 94 6.31 6.84 -0.17
N ILE A 95 6.06 5.66 -0.71
CA ILE A 95 5.69 4.51 0.13
C ILE A 95 6.90 3.99 0.91
N ILE A 96 8.12 4.15 0.38
CA ILE A 96 9.34 3.85 1.14
C ILE A 96 9.40 4.70 2.40
N ALA A 97 9.14 6.02 2.28
CA ALA A 97 9.10 6.90 3.44
C ALA A 97 8.01 6.49 4.45
N LEU A 98 6.83 6.10 3.95
CA LEU A 98 5.75 5.57 4.80
C LEU A 98 6.14 4.28 5.53
N LEU A 99 6.79 3.33 4.85
CA LEU A 99 7.28 2.10 5.46
C LEU A 99 8.34 2.37 6.54
N LEU A 100 9.24 3.32 6.30
CA LEU A 100 10.23 3.72 7.30
C LEU A 100 9.58 4.37 8.52
N ALA A 101 8.64 5.29 8.31
CA ALA A 101 7.91 5.93 9.40
C ALA A 101 7.06 4.93 10.20
N ALA A 102 6.41 3.99 9.52
CA ALA A 102 5.70 2.88 10.15
C ALA A 102 6.63 1.97 10.96
N TYR A 103 7.84 1.70 10.46
CA TYR A 103 8.82 0.87 11.17
C TYR A 103 9.21 1.49 12.52
N GLU A 104 9.45 2.81 12.56
CA GLU A 104 9.84 3.58 13.75
C GLU A 104 8.80 3.54 14.89
N GLU A 105 7.52 3.24 14.60
CA GLU A 105 6.46 3.28 15.62
C GLU A 105 6.42 2.08 16.58
N GLY A 106 7.18 1.01 16.32
CA GLY A 106 7.00 -0.23 17.06
C GLY A 106 8.28 -0.86 17.60
N PRO A 107 8.13 -2.01 18.30
CA PRO A 107 9.22 -2.61 19.03
C PRO A 107 10.32 -3.11 18.10
N LEU A 108 11.57 -2.82 18.48
CA LEU A 108 12.74 -3.25 17.76
C LEU A 108 12.87 -4.78 17.85
N SER A 109 12.60 -5.48 16.74
CA SER A 109 12.82 -6.92 16.64
C SER A 109 13.43 -7.29 15.29
N ILE A 110 14.22 -8.37 15.27
CA ILE A 110 14.85 -8.89 14.05
C ILE A 110 13.77 -9.29 13.03
N LYS A 111 12.68 -9.93 13.50
CA LYS A 111 11.55 -10.33 12.66
C LYS A 111 10.91 -9.11 11.97
N ARG A 112 10.61 -8.04 12.72
CA ARG A 112 10.03 -6.81 12.17
C ARG A 112 10.98 -6.16 11.16
N ARG A 113 12.27 -6.02 11.51
CA ARG A 113 13.27 -5.46 10.59
C ARG A 113 13.34 -6.23 9.27
N SER A 114 13.41 -7.56 9.33
CA SER A 114 13.44 -8.39 8.13
C SER A 114 12.17 -8.24 7.30
N ALA A 115 11.00 -8.17 7.93
CA ALA A 115 9.74 -8.02 7.22
C ALA A 115 9.60 -6.66 6.53
N TYR A 116 9.99 -5.57 7.19
CA TYR A 116 10.00 -4.24 6.57
C TYR A 116 11.03 -4.15 5.44
N ALA A 117 12.20 -4.80 5.57
CA ALA A 117 13.14 -4.92 4.45
C ALA A 117 12.56 -5.73 3.28
N ASN A 118 11.76 -6.77 3.57
CA ASN A 118 11.05 -7.53 2.55
C ASN A 118 9.97 -6.69 1.83
N ALA A 119 9.30 -5.78 2.53
CA ALA A 119 8.37 -4.84 1.89
C ALA A 119 9.06 -3.85 0.93
N LEU A 120 10.33 -3.56 1.18
CA LEU A 120 11.15 -2.62 0.40
C LEU A 120 11.90 -3.25 -0.79
N THR A 121 11.91 -4.58 -0.91
CA THR A 121 12.74 -5.30 -1.88
C THR A 121 12.19 -5.47 -3.31
N PRO A 122 10.91 -5.21 -3.64
CA PRO A 122 10.51 -5.13 -5.04
C PRO A 122 11.26 -3.96 -5.72
N ARG A 123 12.15 -4.25 -6.68
CA ARG A 123 13.00 -3.23 -7.32
C ARG A 123 12.23 -2.22 -8.19
N GLU A 124 10.98 -2.53 -8.52
CA GLU A 124 10.08 -1.65 -9.27
C GLU A 124 9.30 -0.69 -8.36
N PHE A 125 9.58 -0.72 -7.06
CA PHE A 125 8.94 0.06 -6.01
C PHE A 125 9.45 1.51 -5.94
N ASN A 126 9.36 2.24 -7.05
CA ASN A 126 9.43 3.71 -7.03
C ASN A 126 8.02 4.30 -7.11
N SER A 127 7.09 3.69 -6.38
CA SER A 127 5.70 4.08 -6.42
C SER A 127 5.43 5.13 -5.35
N ALA A 128 4.88 6.25 -5.77
CA ALA A 128 4.35 7.29 -4.89
C ALA A 128 2.84 7.33 -5.04
N ILE A 129 2.12 7.65 -3.96
CA ILE A 129 0.67 7.78 -3.99
C ILE A 129 0.32 9.26 -4.01
N PRO A 130 -0.48 9.74 -4.98
CA PRO A 130 -0.96 11.11 -5.02
C PRO A 130 -1.71 11.48 -3.74
N VAL A 131 -1.40 12.64 -3.15
CA VAL A 131 -2.00 13.10 -1.88
C VAL A 131 -3.51 13.26 -2.00
N ASN A 132 -4.01 13.67 -3.17
CA ASN A 132 -5.45 13.79 -3.45
C ASN A 132 -6.19 12.44 -3.38
N GLU A 133 -5.54 11.30 -3.62
CA GLU A 133 -6.16 9.99 -3.45
C GLU A 133 -6.35 9.63 -1.97
N ILE A 134 -5.47 10.16 -1.10
CA ILE A 134 -5.56 9.98 0.34
C ILE A 134 -6.62 10.93 0.93
N MET A 135 -6.68 12.16 0.42
CA MET A 135 -7.56 13.23 0.94
C MET A 135 -9.02 13.17 0.46
N GLN A 136 -9.37 12.34 -0.53
CA GLN A 136 -10.75 12.21 -1.06
C GLN A 136 -11.77 11.58 -0.08
N SER A 137 -11.36 11.31 1.16
CA SER A 137 -12.13 10.57 2.16
C SER A 137 -12.80 11.45 3.24
N CYS A 138 -12.76 12.77 3.07
CA CYS A 138 -13.34 13.75 3.99
C CYS A 138 -14.62 14.38 3.44
#